data_AF-H8KMD6-F1
#
_entry.id   AF-H8KMD6-F1
#
_cell.length_a   1.000
_cell.length_b   1.000
_cell.length_c   1.000
_cell.angle_alpha   90.00
_cell.angle_beta   90.00
_cell.angle_gamma   90.00
#
_symmetry.space_group_name_H-M   'P 1'
#
loop_
_entity.id
_entity.type
_entity.pdbx_description
1 polymer ?
#
loop_
_entity_poly.entity_id
_entity_poly.type
_entity_poly.pdbx_seq_one_letter_code
_entity_poly.pdbx_strand_id
1 'polypeptide(L)'
;MTITQSLFYFLAFVAVFSSLLVVLVKNPVHSVLYLILTFFALTGEYVLLNAQFIAVVNIIVYAGAIMVLFLFVIMLLNLNVEYEPQKNNLLRFAGIIIGGIGLVVLTAALKATDPSNSIVIQNADLGLVENLGQVLFRQFLLPFEIVSILFLSAMVGAVLLARKEPK
;
A
#
# COMPACT_ATOMS: atom_id res chain seq x y z
N MET A 1 27.01 -5.70 -10.04
CA MET A 1 25.62 -5.83 -9.55
C MET A 1 24.97 -6.99 -10.25
N THR A 2 24.30 -7.88 -9.51
CA THR A 2 23.48 -8.90 -10.16
C THR A 2 22.29 -8.22 -10.87
N ILE A 3 21.75 -8.87 -11.91
CA ILE A 3 20.57 -8.35 -12.62
C ILE A 3 19.41 -8.07 -11.66
N THR A 4 19.21 -8.93 -10.65
CA THR A 4 18.20 -8.76 -9.60
C THR A 4 18.41 -7.50 -8.76
N GLN A 5 19.66 -7.18 -8.39
CA GLN A 5 19.95 -5.95 -7.63
C GLN A 5 19.64 -4.69 -8.45
N SER A 6 20.02 -4.70 -9.73
CA SER A 6 19.77 -3.55 -10.62
C SER A 6 18.28 -3.33 -10.81
N LEU A 7 17.52 -4.41 -10.99
CA LEU A 7 16.06 -4.37 -11.13
C LEU A 7 15.40 -3.91 -9.82
N PHE A 8 15.88 -4.36 -8.66
CA PHE A 8 15.40 -3.90 -7.35
C PHE A 8 15.57 -2.38 -7.18
N TYR A 9 16.76 -1.84 -7.43
CA TYR A 9 16.99 -0.39 -7.31
C TYR A 9 16.16 0.42 -8.31
N PHE A 10 15.95 -0.10 -9.51
CA PHE A 10 15.09 0.55 -10.50
C PHE A 10 13.63 0.60 -10.03
N LEU A 11 13.07 -0.52 -9.57
CA LEU A 11 11.70 -0.57 -9.04
C LEU A 11 11.53 0.31 -7.79
N ALA A 12 12.48 0.26 -6.86
CA ALA A 12 12.47 1.08 -5.66
C ALA A 12 12.51 2.58 -6.00
N PHE A 13 13.33 2.97 -6.97
CA PHE A 13 13.36 4.34 -7.46
C PHE A 13 12.00 4.76 -8.04
N VAL A 14 11.40 3.91 -8.88
CA VAL A 14 10.07 4.18 -9.46
C VAL A 14 9.02 4.30 -8.36
N ALA A 15 9.00 3.39 -7.36
CA ALA A 15 8.05 3.41 -6.25
C ALA A 15 8.14 4.67 -5.40
N VAL A 16 9.35 5.09 -5.03
CA VAL A 16 9.57 6.31 -4.24
C VAL A 16 9.20 7.55 -5.05
N PHE A 17 9.62 7.60 -6.32
CA PHE A 17 9.33 8.72 -7.20
C PHE A 17 7.82 8.87 -7.46
N SER A 18 7.12 7.77 -7.75
CA SER A 18 5.67 7.79 -7.94
C SER A 18 4.95 8.16 -6.65
N SER A 19 5.36 7.62 -5.49
CA SER A 19 4.79 7.97 -4.19
C SER A 19 4.94 9.46 -3.86
N LEU A 20 6.08 10.07 -4.22
CA LEU A 20 6.27 11.51 -4.07
C LEU A 20 5.29 12.30 -4.96
N LEU A 21 5.08 11.87 -6.20
CA LEU A 21 4.12 12.49 -7.11
C LEU A 21 2.67 12.40 -6.61
N VAL A 22 2.29 11.32 -5.92
CA VAL A 22 0.96 11.18 -5.30
C VAL A 22 0.66 12.39 -4.39
N VAL A 23 1.63 12.82 -3.59
CA VAL A 23 1.45 13.91 -2.62
C VAL A 23 1.64 15.29 -3.23
N LEU A 24 2.48 15.41 -4.27
CA LEU A 24 2.77 16.69 -4.92
C LEU A 24 1.70 17.14 -5.92
N VAL A 25 0.97 16.19 -6.52
CA VAL A 25 -0.01 16.47 -7.56
C VAL A 25 -1.32 16.97 -6.97
N LYS A 26 -1.80 18.11 -7.48
CA LYS A 26 -3.03 18.76 -6.99
C LYS A 26 -4.32 18.06 -7.41
N ASN A 27 -4.33 17.44 -8.58
CA ASN A 27 -5.51 16.76 -9.09
C ASN A 27 -5.61 15.35 -8.45
N PRO A 28 -6.69 15.05 -7.71
CA PRO A 28 -6.84 13.77 -7.03
C PRO A 28 -6.87 12.58 -7.99
N VAL A 29 -7.37 12.74 -9.21
CA VAL A 29 -7.39 11.67 -10.22
C VAL A 29 -5.96 11.30 -10.62
N HIS A 30 -5.14 12.30 -10.93
CA HIS A 30 -3.73 12.06 -11.25
C HIS A 30 -2.96 11.51 -10.06
N SER A 31 -3.23 12.00 -8.85
CA SER A 31 -2.64 11.46 -7.61
C SER A 31 -2.89 9.96 -7.46
N VAL A 32 -4.13 9.48 -7.66
CA VAL A 32 -4.45 8.06 -7.58
C VAL A 32 -3.80 7.25 -8.71
N LEU A 33 -3.66 7.79 -9.92
CA LEU A 33 -2.94 7.11 -11.00
C LEU A 33 -1.45 6.88 -10.65
N TYR A 34 -0.79 7.85 -10.02
CA TYR A 34 0.58 7.66 -9.52
C TYR A 34 0.65 6.66 -8.36
N LEU A 35 -0.42 6.55 -7.56
CA LEU A 35 -0.50 5.57 -6.48
C LEU A 35 -0.64 4.14 -7.04
N ILE A 36 -1.43 3.96 -8.10
CA ILE A 36 -1.51 2.70 -8.85
C ILE A 36 -0.12 2.31 -9.39
N LEU A 37 0.62 3.26 -9.98
CA LEU A 37 1.98 3.01 -10.45
C LEU A 37 2.91 2.56 -9.30
N THR A 38 2.76 3.16 -8.11
CA THR A 38 3.50 2.76 -6.90
C THR A 38 3.19 1.32 -6.51
N PHE A 39 1.92 0.90 -6.52
CA PHE A 39 1.56 -0.49 -6.24
C PHE A 39 2.09 -1.47 -7.29
N PHE A 40 2.15 -1.09 -8.57
CA PHE A 40 2.79 -1.93 -9.59
C PHE A 40 4.30 -2.11 -9.33
N ALA A 41 5.00 -1.04 -8.95
CA ALA A 41 6.41 -1.13 -8.59
C ALA A 41 6.62 -2.04 -7.37
N LEU A 42 5.79 -1.91 -6.33
CA LEU A 42 5.82 -2.78 -5.14
C LEU A 42 5.50 -4.24 -5.47
N THR A 43 4.56 -4.51 -6.38
CA THR A 43 4.31 -5.87 -6.85
C THR A 43 5.57 -6.48 -7.47
N GLY A 44 6.28 -5.71 -8.30
CA GLY A 44 7.55 -6.17 -8.86
C GLY A 44 8.56 -6.49 -7.76
N GLU A 45 8.69 -5.65 -6.73
CA GLU A 45 9.56 -5.94 -5.58
C GLU A 45 9.16 -7.22 -4.83
N TYR A 46 7.85 -7.45 -4.63
CA TYR A 46 7.37 -8.70 -4.03
C TYR A 46 7.72 -9.93 -4.87
N VAL A 47 7.69 -9.83 -6.20
CA VAL A 47 8.14 -10.91 -7.08
C VAL A 47 9.65 -11.15 -6.92
N LEU A 48 10.47 -10.09 -6.84
CA LEU A 48 11.90 -10.21 -6.60
C LEU A 48 12.23 -10.84 -5.24
N LEU A 49 11.39 -10.62 -4.24
CA LEU A 49 11.51 -11.20 -2.90
C LEU A 49 10.94 -12.62 -2.77
N ASN A 50 10.54 -13.27 -3.88
CA ASN A 50 9.87 -14.58 -3.89
C ASN A 50 8.56 -14.61 -3.08
N ALA A 51 7.81 -13.51 -3.05
CA ALA A 51 6.52 -13.40 -2.37
C ALA A 51 5.36 -13.39 -3.39
N GLN A 52 5.13 -14.50 -4.11
CA GLN A 52 4.21 -14.55 -5.25
C GLN A 52 2.75 -14.31 -4.85
N PHE A 53 2.28 -14.91 -3.74
CA PHE A 53 0.90 -14.71 -3.28
C PHE A 53 0.62 -13.23 -2.99
N ILE A 54 1.50 -12.57 -2.24
CA ILE A 54 1.34 -11.17 -1.84
C ILE A 54 1.40 -10.27 -3.08
N ALA A 55 2.28 -10.56 -4.04
CA ALA A 55 2.38 -9.84 -5.31
C ALA A 55 1.04 -9.85 -6.08
N VAL A 56 0.40 -11.02 -6.20
CA VAL A 56 -0.89 -11.17 -6.90
C VAL A 56 -2.01 -10.48 -6.14
N VAL A 57 -2.08 -10.64 -4.81
CA VAL A 57 -3.08 -9.95 -3.97
C VAL A 57 -2.92 -8.43 -4.06
N ASN A 58 -1.68 -7.93 -4.13
CA ASN A 58 -1.41 -6.50 -4.29
C ASN A 58 -1.99 -5.94 -5.60
N ILE A 59 -1.88 -6.68 -6.71
CA ILE A 59 -2.51 -6.30 -7.97
C ILE A 59 -4.04 -6.35 -7.85
N ILE A 60 -4.60 -7.48 -7.42
CA ILE A 60 -6.06 -7.71 -7.48
C ILE A 60 -6.81 -6.80 -6.51
N VAL A 61 -6.34 -6.73 -5.26
CA VAL A 61 -7.07 -6.05 -4.18
C VAL A 61 -6.71 -4.57 -4.12
N TYR A 62 -5.42 -4.24 -4.04
CA TYR A 62 -5.00 -2.85 -3.85
C TYR A 62 -5.09 -2.05 -5.15
N ALA A 63 -4.33 -2.43 -6.17
CA ALA A 63 -4.32 -1.71 -7.46
C ALA A 63 -5.64 -1.89 -8.24
N GLY A 64 -6.27 -3.06 -8.14
CA GLY A 64 -7.52 -3.39 -8.81
C GLY A 64 -8.74 -2.85 -8.06
N ALA A 65 -9.21 -3.55 -7.04
CA ALA A 65 -10.49 -3.24 -6.40
C ALA A 65 -10.50 -1.89 -5.66
N ILE A 66 -9.55 -1.68 -4.74
CA ILE A 66 -9.56 -0.51 -3.86
C ILE A 66 -9.30 0.77 -4.66
N MET A 67 -8.22 0.82 -5.46
CA MET A 67 -7.89 2.03 -6.22
C MET A 67 -8.94 2.38 -7.27
N VAL A 68 -9.55 1.40 -7.95
CA VAL A 68 -10.64 1.68 -8.90
C VAL A 68 -11.88 2.22 -8.18
N LEU A 69 -12.23 1.68 -7.00
CA LEU A 69 -13.31 2.23 -6.19
C LEU A 69 -13.01 3.69 -5.78
N PHE A 70 -11.78 3.98 -5.36
CA PHE A 70 -11.34 5.34 -5.05
C PHE A 70 -11.45 6.26 -6.26
N LEU A 71 -10.96 5.83 -7.44
CA LEU A 71 -11.11 6.58 -8.69
C LEU A 71 -12.56 6.90 -9.03
N PHE A 72 -13.45 5.93 -8.84
CA PHE A 72 -14.89 6.12 -9.07
C PHE A 72 -15.47 7.16 -8.10
N VAL A 73 -15.14 7.06 -6.80
CA VAL A 73 -15.62 7.98 -5.77
C VAL A 73 -15.12 9.40 -6.01
N ILE A 74 -13.83 9.61 -6.27
CA ILE A 74 -13.28 10.96 -6.51
C ILE A 74 -13.88 11.60 -7.77
N MET A 75 -14.18 10.79 -8.79
CA MET A 75 -14.77 11.26 -10.04
C MET A 75 -16.25 11.60 -9.85
N LEU A 76 -17.01 10.79 -9.11
CA LEU A 76 -18.40 11.10 -8.77
C LEU A 76 -18.54 12.34 -7.90
N LEU A 77 -17.63 12.53 -6.94
CA LEU A 77 -17.61 13.70 -6.07
C LEU A 77 -17.12 14.97 -6.79
N ASN A 78 -16.67 14.85 -8.05
CA ASN A 78 -16.08 15.91 -8.87
C ASN A 78 -15.25 16.87 -8.01
N LEU A 79 -14.24 16.32 -7.33
CA LEU A 79 -13.34 17.06 -6.43
C LEU A 79 -12.51 18.06 -7.25
N ASN A 80 -13.14 19.18 -7.59
CA ASN A 80 -12.54 20.24 -8.36
C ASN A 80 -11.65 21.10 -7.44
N VAL A 81 -10.57 21.61 -8.02
CA VAL A 81 -9.42 22.23 -7.34
C VAL A 81 -9.72 23.60 -6.71
N GLU A 82 -10.99 23.95 -6.54
CA GLU A 82 -11.46 25.32 -6.31
C GLU A 82 -11.43 25.80 -4.84
N TYR A 83 -11.04 24.97 -3.88
CA TYR A 83 -10.94 25.40 -2.48
C TYR A 83 -9.75 24.77 -1.77
N GLU A 84 -8.54 25.24 -2.08
CA GLU A 84 -7.39 25.03 -1.20
C GLU A 84 -7.33 26.23 -0.23
N PRO A 85 -7.81 26.11 1.02
CA PRO A 85 -7.48 27.10 2.03
C PRO A 85 -5.96 27.12 2.12
N GLN A 86 -5.38 28.30 1.96
CA GLN A 86 -3.94 28.54 1.93
C GLN A 86 -3.29 27.83 3.13
N LYS A 87 -2.72 26.63 2.92
CA LYS A 87 -2.10 25.87 4.00
C LYS A 87 -0.97 26.73 4.53
N ASN A 88 -1.08 27.15 5.78
CA ASN A 88 -0.09 28.01 6.42
C ASN A 88 1.29 27.36 6.25
N ASN A 89 2.26 28.12 5.72
CA ASN A 89 3.61 27.62 5.43
C ASN A 89 4.22 26.92 6.66
N LEU A 90 3.83 27.36 7.85
CA LEU A 90 4.21 26.77 9.13
C LEU A 90 3.81 25.29 9.26
N LEU A 91 2.61 24.89 8.82
CA LEU A 91 2.19 23.48 8.82
C LEU A 91 2.98 22.65 7.79
N ARG A 92 3.35 23.24 6.65
CA ARG A 92 4.18 22.57 5.65
C ARG A 92 5.60 22.33 6.18
N PHE A 93 6.19 23.33 6.82
CA PHE A 93 7.50 23.17 7.47
C PHE A 93 7.45 22.18 8.63
N ALA A 94 6.42 22.23 9.47
CA ALA A 94 6.23 21.25 10.54
C ALA A 94 6.12 19.82 10.00
N GLY A 95 5.36 19.61 8.92
CA GLY A 95 5.24 18.31 8.26
C GLY A 95 6.57 17.78 7.72
N ILE A 96 7.39 18.64 7.11
CA ILE A 96 8.74 18.27 6.62
C ILE A 96 9.66 17.92 7.78
N ILE A 97 9.66 18.72 8.86
CA ILE A 97 10.50 18.47 10.04
C ILE A 97 10.12 17.15 10.70
N ILE A 98 8.83 16.90 10.92
CA ILE A 98 8.34 15.66 11.53
C ILE A 98 8.67 14.45 10.64
N GLY A 99 8.42 14.55 9.33
CA GLY A 99 8.78 13.49 8.38
C GLY A 99 10.28 13.22 8.33
N GLY A 100 11.10 14.27 8.36
CA GLY A 100 12.56 14.18 8.40
C GLY A 100 13.07 13.54 9.69
N ILE A 101 12.55 13.94 10.85
CA ILE A 101 12.87 13.31 12.14
C ILE A 101 12.47 11.83 12.12
N GLY A 102 11.28 11.50 11.58
CA GLY A 102 10.83 10.11 11.43
C GLY A 102 11.80 9.28 10.60
N LEU A 103 12.29 9.80 9.48
CA LEU A 103 13.32 9.13 8.66
C LEU A 103 14.65 8.96 9.41
N VAL A 104 15.11 9.98 10.14
CA VAL A 104 16.35 9.88 10.93
C VAL A 104 16.21 8.82 12.02
N VAL A 105 15.09 8.81 12.76
CA VAL A 105 14.81 7.80 13.79
C VAL A 105 14.76 6.40 13.18
N LEU A 106 14.11 6.23 12.03
CA LEU A 106 14.06 4.94 11.33
C LEU A 106 15.46 4.47 10.92
N THR A 107 16.27 5.33 10.32
CA THR A 107 17.64 4.97 9.91
C THR A 107 18.56 4.70 11.10
N ALA A 108 18.38 5.41 12.21
CA ALA A 108 19.12 5.17 13.45
C ALA A 108 18.72 3.82 14.08
N ALA A 109 17.43 3.50 14.12
CA ALA A 109 16.93 2.21 14.60
C ALA A 109 17.45 1.05 13.75
N LEU A 110 17.48 1.20 12.43
CA LEU A 110 18.02 0.19 11.52
C LEU A 110 19.53 -0.01 11.70
N LYS A 111 20.30 1.06 11.95
CA LYS A 111 21.75 0.95 12.22
C LYS A 111 22.06 0.38 13.61
N ALA A 112 21.19 0.59 14.59
CA ALA A 112 21.33 0.05 15.93
C ALA A 112 21.03 -1.46 16.00
N THR A 113 20.42 -2.01 14.95
CA THR A 113 20.22 -3.45 14.80
C THR A 113 21.42 -4.04 14.05
N ASP A 114 22.15 -4.98 14.68
CA ASP A 114 23.27 -5.67 14.02
C ASP A 114 22.78 -6.43 12.77
N PRO A 115 23.34 -6.17 11.57
CA PRO A 115 22.94 -6.87 10.34
C PRO A 115 23.46 -8.31 10.25
N SER A 116 24.08 -8.85 11.32
CA SER A 116 24.72 -10.17 11.33
C SER A 116 23.75 -11.34 11.19
N ASN A 117 22.45 -11.11 11.39
CA ASN A 117 21.41 -12.03 10.95
C ASN A 117 20.96 -11.64 9.55
N SER A 118 21.83 -11.84 8.55
CA SER A 118 21.36 -11.96 7.17
C SER A 118 20.33 -13.09 7.19
N ILE A 119 19.06 -12.76 7.06
CA ILE A 119 17.97 -13.72 6.90
C ILE A 119 18.30 -14.44 5.59
N VAL A 120 19.05 -15.54 5.69
CA VAL A 120 19.18 -16.46 4.58
C VAL A 120 17.77 -16.96 4.36
N ILE A 121 17.15 -16.54 3.26
CA ILE A 121 15.89 -17.11 2.80
C ILE A 121 16.21 -18.57 2.48
N GLN A 122 16.17 -19.43 3.49
CA GLN A 122 16.53 -20.85 3.37
C GLN A 122 15.45 -21.64 2.63
N ASN A 123 14.23 -21.09 2.54
CA ASN A 123 13.10 -21.76 1.94
C ASN A 123 12.48 -20.86 0.86
N ALA A 124 12.70 -21.22 -0.41
CA ALA A 124 12.07 -20.58 -1.56
C ALA A 124 10.54 -20.75 -1.59
N ASP A 125 10.01 -21.68 -0.78
CA ASP A 125 8.59 -22.04 -0.76
C ASP A 125 7.72 -21.14 0.13
N LEU A 126 8.30 -20.19 0.87
CA LEU A 126 7.54 -19.32 1.81
C LEU A 126 6.51 -18.43 1.11
N GLY A 127 6.70 -18.11 -0.17
CA GLY A 127 5.77 -17.31 -0.96
C GLY A 127 4.61 -18.07 -1.61
N LEU A 128 4.58 -19.40 -1.47
CA LEU A 128 3.59 -20.25 -2.11
C LEU A 128 2.22 -20.15 -1.43
N VAL A 129 1.17 -20.22 -2.26
CA VAL A 129 -0.23 -20.16 -1.83
C VAL A 129 -0.57 -21.31 -0.86
N GLU A 130 0.01 -22.48 -1.08
CA GLU A 130 -0.21 -23.67 -0.25
C GLU A 130 0.26 -23.46 1.19
N ASN A 131 1.49 -22.98 1.38
CA ASN A 131 2.04 -22.72 2.70
C ASN A 131 1.25 -21.64 3.45
N LEU A 132 0.83 -20.60 2.74
CA LEU A 132 0.00 -19.56 3.34
C LEU A 132 -1.37 -20.11 3.77
N GLY A 133 -2.00 -20.95 2.94
CA GLY A 133 -3.25 -21.62 3.27
C GLY A 133 -3.13 -22.47 4.54
N GLN A 134 -2.05 -23.26 4.65
CA GLN A 134 -1.82 -24.07 5.86
C GLN A 134 -1.67 -23.22 7.11
N VAL A 135 -0.94 -22.10 7.04
CA VAL A 135 -0.75 -21.18 8.17
C VAL A 135 -2.06 -20.49 8.54
N LEU A 136 -2.83 -20.01 7.56
CA LEU A 136 -4.13 -19.36 7.77
C LEU A 136 -5.14 -20.29 8.44
N PHE A 137 -5.25 -21.54 7.98
CA PHE A 137 -6.25 -22.48 8.50
C PHE A 137 -5.79 -23.28 9.73
N ARG A 138 -4.50 -23.26 10.10
CA ARG A 138 -4.02 -23.94 11.32
C ARG A 138 -3.67 -22.98 12.44
N GLN A 139 -2.80 -22.00 12.18
CA GLN A 139 -2.29 -21.10 13.20
C GLN A 139 -3.16 -19.85 13.34
N PHE A 140 -3.66 -19.31 12.22
CA PHE A 140 -4.44 -18.07 12.18
C PHE A 140 -5.93 -18.30 11.92
N LEU A 141 -6.46 -19.45 12.34
CA LEU A 141 -7.87 -19.80 12.12
C LEU A 141 -8.82 -18.76 12.76
N LEU A 142 -8.56 -18.36 14.01
CA LEU A 142 -9.39 -17.37 14.71
C LEU A 142 -9.36 -15.99 14.02
N PRO A 143 -8.20 -15.39 13.70
CA PRO A 143 -8.15 -14.17 12.89
C PRO A 143 -8.86 -14.29 11.54
N PHE A 144 -8.71 -15.41 10.85
CA PHE A 144 -9.39 -15.66 9.57
C PHE A 144 -10.92 -15.60 9.71
N GLU A 145 -11.47 -16.23 10.74
CA GLU A 145 -12.90 -16.21 11.01
C GLU A 145 -13.39 -14.80 11.38
N ILE A 146 -12.64 -14.06 12.20
CA ILE A 146 -12.97 -12.67 12.54
C ILE A 146 -12.99 -11.77 11.30
N VAL A 147 -12.05 -11.94 10.36
CA VAL A 147 -12.02 -11.18 9.11
C VAL A 147 -13.25 -11.51 8.23
N SER A 148 -13.73 -12.75 8.24
CA SER A 148 -14.95 -13.11 7.51
C SER A 148 -16.20 -12.37 8.05
N ILE A 149 -16.31 -12.25 9.37
CA ILE A 149 -17.39 -11.49 10.04
C ILE A 149 -17.22 -9.99 9.76
N LEU A 150 -15.98 -9.48 9.75
CA LEU A 150 -15.68 -8.10 9.40
C LEU A 150 -16.15 -7.77 7.98
N PHE A 151 -15.88 -8.63 6.99
CA PHE A 151 -16.35 -8.44 5.61
C PHE A 151 -17.87 -8.53 5.48
N LEU A 152 -18.51 -9.45 6.21
CA LEU A 152 -19.98 -9.51 6.27
C LEU A 152 -20.55 -8.19 6.83
N SER A 153 -20.03 -7.72 7.96
CA SER A 153 -20.47 -6.48 8.61
C SER A 153 -20.23 -5.25 7.72
N ALA A 154 -19.06 -5.15 7.09
CA ALA A 154 -18.74 -4.08 6.15
C ALA A 154 -19.68 -4.06 4.94
N MET A 155 -20.02 -5.23 4.38
CA MET A 155 -20.96 -5.37 3.27
C MET A 155 -22.37 -4.92 3.67
N VAL A 156 -22.89 -5.39 4.80
CA VAL A 156 -24.20 -4.99 5.32
C VAL A 156 -24.23 -3.48 5.58
N GLY A 157 -23.19 -2.93 6.22
CA GLY A 157 -23.06 -1.50 6.48
C GLY A 157 -23.04 -0.66 5.20
N ALA A 158 -22.25 -1.07 4.20
CA ALA A 158 -22.18 -0.39 2.91
C ALA A 158 -23.53 -0.40 2.17
N VAL A 159 -24.24 -1.54 2.18
CA VAL A 159 -25.56 -1.68 1.52
C VAL A 159 -26.63 -0.83 2.22
N LEU A 160 -26.65 -0.82 3.55
CA LEU A 160 -27.60 0.00 4.32
C LEU A 160 -27.38 1.49 4.10
N LEU A 161 -26.12 1.94 4.05
CA LEU A 161 -25.77 3.34 3.77
C LEU A 161 -26.07 3.75 2.33
N ALA A 162 -25.91 2.83 1.37
CA ALA A 162 -26.18 3.10 -0.05
C ALA A 162 -27.69 3.07 -0.38
N ARG A 163 -28.52 2.45 0.46
CA ARG A 163 -29.97 2.34 0.23
C ARG A 163 -30.64 3.69 0.47
N LYS A 164 -31.17 4.30 -0.59
CA LYS A 164 -32.07 5.47 -0.48
C LYS A 164 -33.39 5.05 0.15
N GLU A 165 -33.87 5.85 1.13
CA GLU A 165 -35.21 5.69 1.66
C GLU A 165 -36.24 5.91 0.53
N PRO A 166 -37.16 4.95 0.30
CA PRO A 166 -38.30 5.22 -0.54
C PRO A 166 -39.16 6.26 0.17
N LYS A 167 -39.34 7.42 -0.46
CA LYS A 167 -40.34 8.41 -0.06
C LYS A 167 -41.74 7.82 -0.11
#